data_AF-A0A8J9Z573-F1
#
_entry.id   AF-A0A8J9Z573-F1
#
_cell.length_a   1.000
_cell.length_b   1.000
_cell.length_c   1.000
_cell.angle_alpha   90.00
_cell.angle_beta   90.00
_cell.angle_gamma   90.00
#
_symmetry.space_group_name_H-M   'P 1'
#
loop_
_entity.id
_entity.type
_entity.pdbx_description
1 polymer ?
#
loop_
_entity_poly.entity_id
_entity_poly.type
_entity_poly.pdbx_seq_one_letter_code
_entity_poly.pdbx_strand_id
1 'polypeptide(L)'
;MMIRHRHLATKVVLLHHTIGMVCQPGGIFGTSVPWLLVTWLLFELSGPFVHLRLLLNLLGEKKNRLYTINSVVMAPVFFFCRVAIIPFYWGYVYHFYAQGSFPDIDRPLYYVMLYGRVFFDTLNVFWFCKMTRYFVRKLILPKANHQEPTQI
;
A
#
# COMPACT_ATOMS: atom_id res chain seq x y z
N MET A 1 -4.99 7.29 -21.82
CA MET A 1 -5.24 8.27 -20.73
C MET A 1 -4.54 7.86 -19.41
N MET A 2 -3.21 7.66 -19.44
CA MET A 2 -2.37 7.33 -18.25
C MET A 2 -1.02 8.06 -18.26
N ILE A 3 -0.85 9.08 -19.12
CA ILE A 3 0.45 9.70 -19.40
C ILE A 3 0.67 10.99 -18.58
N ARG A 4 -0.40 11.65 -18.10
CA ARG A 4 -0.32 12.96 -17.44
C ARG A 4 0.14 12.95 -15.96
N HIS A 5 0.21 11.78 -15.31
CA HIS A 5 0.63 11.67 -13.89
C HIS A 5 1.86 10.77 -13.66
N ARG A 6 2.70 10.57 -14.68
CA ARG A 6 3.90 9.72 -14.57
C ARG A 6 4.89 10.27 -13.54
N HIS A 7 5.13 11.58 -13.55
CA HIS A 7 6.08 12.25 -12.66
C HIS A 7 5.72 12.12 -11.17
N LEU A 8 4.45 12.31 -10.79
CA LEU A 8 4.02 12.26 -9.39
C LEU A 8 4.08 10.83 -8.83
N ALA A 9 3.66 9.85 -9.63
CA ALA A 9 3.76 8.44 -9.25
C ALA A 9 5.22 7.98 -9.09
N THR A 10 6.11 8.39 -10.00
CA THR A 10 7.53 8.04 -9.91
C THR A 10 8.22 8.70 -8.70
N LYS A 11 7.95 9.98 -8.43
CA LYS A 11 8.54 10.68 -7.28
C LYS A 11 8.10 10.09 -5.94
N VAL A 12 6.81 9.79 -5.78
CA VAL A 12 6.27 9.19 -4.54
C VAL A 12 6.82 7.77 -4.35
N VAL A 13 6.98 6.99 -5.42
CA VAL A 13 7.58 5.65 -5.36
C VAL A 13 9.07 5.73 -5.01
N LEU A 14 9.83 6.65 -5.62
CA LEU A 14 11.23 6.88 -5.26
C LEU A 14 11.36 7.29 -3.79
N LEU A 15 10.55 8.25 -3.33
CA LEU A 15 10.53 8.67 -1.94
C LEU A 15 10.20 7.49 -1.00
N HIS A 16 9.17 6.71 -1.32
CA HIS A 16 8.79 5.49 -0.61
C HIS A 16 9.96 4.50 -0.48
N HIS A 17 10.67 4.21 -1.58
CA HIS A 17 11.79 3.28 -1.53
C HIS A 17 13.01 3.84 -0.79
N THR A 18 13.30 5.14 -0.94
CA THR A 18 14.41 5.77 -0.20
C THR A 18 14.18 5.78 1.32
N ILE A 19 12.98 6.19 1.76
CA ILE A 19 12.59 6.14 3.17
C ILE A 19 12.57 4.69 3.66
N GLY A 20 12.09 3.77 2.83
CA GLY A 20 12.06 2.34 3.14
C GLY A 20 13.46 1.80 3.41
N MET A 21 14.42 2.07 2.51
CA MET A 21 15.81 1.66 2.65
C MET A 21 16.53 2.28 3.84
N VAL A 22 16.16 3.49 4.27
CA VAL A 22 16.74 4.13 5.46
C VAL A 22 16.15 3.55 6.75
N CYS A 23 14.85 3.24 6.77
CA CYS A 23 14.17 2.72 7.96
C CYS A 23 14.35 1.20 8.16
N GLN A 24 14.60 0.42 7.10
CA GLN A 24 14.74 -1.05 7.15
C GLN A 24 15.94 -1.53 8.01
N PRO A 25 17.16 -0.98 7.85
CA PRO A 25 18.32 -1.37 8.65
C PRO A 25 18.08 -1.17 10.14
N GLY A 26 17.34 -0.12 10.52
CA GLY A 26 16.97 0.15 11.90
C GLY A 26 16.22 -0.98 12.59
N GLY A 27 15.40 -1.74 11.84
CA GLY A 27 14.66 -2.89 12.37
C GLY A 27 15.40 -4.22 12.30
N ILE A 28 16.47 -4.30 11.51
CA ILE A 28 17.31 -5.50 11.37
C ILE A 28 18.45 -5.47 12.40
N PHE A 29 19.07 -4.30 12.58
CA PHE A 29 20.19 -4.12 13.50
C PHE A 29 19.75 -3.72 14.91
N GLY A 30 18.54 -3.17 15.08
CA GLY A 30 17.92 -2.95 16.38
C GLY A 30 17.18 -4.19 16.86
N THR A 31 17.74 -4.92 17.82
CA THR A 31 17.13 -6.14 18.43
C THR A 31 15.81 -5.88 19.16
N SER A 32 15.49 -4.61 19.38
CA SER A 32 14.43 -4.15 20.27
C SER A 32 13.05 -4.00 19.63
N VAL A 33 12.90 -4.20 18.31
CA VAL A 33 11.61 -4.02 17.58
C VAL A 33 11.32 -5.12 16.54
N PRO A 34 11.42 -6.41 16.89
CA PRO A 34 11.19 -7.50 15.94
C PRO A 34 9.77 -7.52 15.35
N TRP A 35 8.77 -7.00 16.07
CA TRP A 35 7.40 -6.90 15.57
C TRP A 35 7.27 -5.91 14.40
N LEU A 36 8.12 -4.88 14.31
CA LEU A 36 8.14 -3.96 13.16
C LEU A 36 8.55 -4.69 11.89
N LEU A 37 9.58 -5.52 11.98
CA LEU A 37 10.09 -6.29 10.85
C LEU A 37 9.03 -7.27 10.31
N VAL A 38 8.29 -7.94 11.19
CA VAL A 38 7.18 -8.83 10.80
C VAL A 38 6.09 -8.06 10.05
N THR A 39 5.72 -6.86 10.52
CA THR A 39 4.74 -6.04 9.80
C THR A 39 5.22 -5.57 8.42
N TRP A 40 6.52 -5.34 8.26
CA TRP A 40 7.11 -4.98 6.98
C TRP A 40 7.13 -6.14 5.98
N LEU A 41 7.48 -7.35 6.43
CA LEU A 41 7.39 -8.57 5.62
C LEU A 41 5.95 -8.82 5.13
N LEU A 42 4.96 -8.57 5.99
CA LEU A 42 3.55 -8.64 5.60
C LEU A 42 3.20 -7.62 4.50
N PHE A 43 3.82 -6.44 4.50
CA PHE A 43 3.63 -5.45 3.43
C PHE A 43 4.20 -5.91 2.09
N GLU A 44 5.34 -6.60 2.10
CA GLU A 44 5.98 -7.13 0.89
C GLU A 44 5.16 -8.23 0.24
N LEU A 45 4.39 -9.01 1.02
CA LEU A 45 3.51 -10.08 0.49
C LEU A 45 2.48 -9.57 -0.53
N SER A 46 2.06 -8.31 -0.42
CA SER A 46 1.15 -7.68 -1.40
C SER A 46 1.85 -7.16 -2.66
N GLY A 47 3.18 -7.02 -2.63
CA GLY A 47 4.01 -6.51 -3.73
C GLY A 47 3.90 -7.32 -5.04
N PRO A 48 3.96 -8.66 -5.01
CA PRO A 48 3.82 -9.50 -6.20
C PRO A 48 2.54 -9.23 -7.00
N PHE A 49 1.40 -9.00 -6.34
CA PHE A 49 0.12 -8.73 -7.01
C PHE A 49 0.11 -7.38 -7.72
N VAL A 50 0.69 -6.35 -7.09
CA VAL A 50 0.82 -5.01 -7.66
C VAL A 50 1.78 -5.02 -8.85
N HIS A 51 2.91 -5.72 -8.73
CA HIS A 51 3.89 -5.86 -9.80
C HIS A 51 3.38 -6.69 -10.97
N LEU A 52 2.66 -7.79 -10.70
CA LEU A 52 2.04 -8.61 -11.74
C LEU A 52 1.03 -7.80 -12.56
N ARG A 53 0.24 -6.94 -11.92
CA ARG A 53 -0.68 -6.04 -12.62
C ARG A 53 0.06 -5.04 -13.51
N LEU A 54 1.15 -4.47 -13.00
CA LEU A 54 1.98 -3.54 -13.77
C LEU A 54 2.62 -4.23 -14.97
N LEU A 55 3.17 -5.44 -14.77
CA LEU A 55 3.77 -6.26 -15.81
C LEU A 55 2.77 -6.58 -16.92
N LEU A 56 1.60 -7.13 -16.58
CA LEU A 56 0.53 -7.42 -17.55
C LEU A 56 0.05 -6.16 -18.30
N ASN A 57 0.07 -5.00 -17.63
CA ASN A 57 -0.26 -3.72 -18.25
C ASN A 57 0.83 -3.25 -19.23
N LEU A 58 2.11 -3.49 -18.93
CA LEU A 58 3.24 -3.21 -19.82
C LEU A 58 3.27 -4.14 -21.03
N LEU A 59 2.88 -5.41 -20.87
CA LEU A 59 2.75 -6.37 -21.96
C LEU A 59 1.54 -6.11 -22.88
N GLY A 60 0.67 -5.14 -22.56
CA GLY A 60 -0.51 -4.83 -23.36
C GLY A 60 -1.70 -5.77 -23.14
N GLU A 61 -1.57 -6.76 -22.26
CA GLU A 61 -2.52 -7.84 -21.96
C GLU A 61 -3.72 -7.40 -21.08
N LYS A 62 -4.26 -6.20 -21.33
CA LYS A 62 -5.35 -5.61 -20.53
C LYS A 62 -6.69 -6.33 -20.67
N LYS A 63 -6.88 -7.07 -21.77
CA LYS A 63 -8.11 -7.82 -22.07
C LYS A 63 -8.10 -9.23 -21.49
N ASN A 64 -6.95 -9.68 -20.98
CA ASN A 64 -6.79 -11.03 -20.50
C ASN A 64 -7.55 -11.24 -19.17
N ARG A 65 -8.15 -12.42 -18.99
CA ARG A 65 -8.87 -12.78 -17.75
C ARG A 65 -7.93 -12.69 -16.54
N LEU A 66 -6.65 -13.01 -16.73
CA LEU A 66 -5.61 -12.92 -15.71
C LEU A 66 -5.46 -11.50 -15.15
N TYR A 67 -5.52 -10.47 -16.00
CA TYR A 67 -5.44 -9.07 -15.57
C TYR A 67 -6.62 -8.68 -14.70
N THR A 68 -7.84 -9.10 -15.08
CA THR A 68 -9.06 -8.81 -14.31
C THR A 68 -9.07 -9.55 -12.98
N ILE A 69 -8.73 -10.85 -12.96
CA ILE A 69 -8.65 -11.66 -11.74
C ILE A 69 -7.61 -11.09 -10.78
N ASN A 70 -6.39 -10.82 -11.27
CA ASN A 70 -5.35 -10.21 -10.44
C ASN A 70 -5.78 -8.85 -9.89
N SER A 71 -6.49 -8.04 -10.68
CA SER A 71 -7.02 -6.75 -10.20
C SER A 71 -8.04 -6.90 -9.08
N VAL A 72 -8.88 -7.95 -9.13
CA VAL A 72 -9.88 -8.26 -8.09
C VAL A 72 -9.19 -8.80 -6.84
N VAL A 73 -8.22 -9.70 -6.98
CA VAL A 73 -7.49 -10.34 -5.86
C VAL A 73 -6.50 -9.37 -5.18
N MET A 74 -5.89 -8.46 -5.94
CA MET A 74 -4.97 -7.46 -5.41
C MET A 74 -5.64 -6.55 -4.36
N ALA A 75 -6.94 -6.26 -4.51
CA ALA A 75 -7.66 -5.40 -3.58
C ALA A 75 -7.80 -5.95 -2.15
N PRO A 76 -8.35 -7.16 -1.93
CA PRO A 76 -8.42 -7.78 -0.60
C PRO A 76 -7.04 -8.08 -0.05
N VAL A 77 -6.08 -8.57 -0.86
CA VAL A 77 -4.72 -8.82 -0.38
C VAL A 77 -4.07 -7.53 0.14
N PHE A 78 -4.20 -6.43 -0.59
CA PHE A 78 -3.69 -5.13 -0.14
C PHE A 78 -4.37 -4.65 1.14
N PHE A 79 -5.69 -4.88 1.28
CA PHE A 79 -6.42 -4.54 2.50
C PHE A 79 -5.90 -5.31 3.72
N PHE A 80 -5.85 -6.64 3.63
CA PHE A 80 -5.42 -7.48 4.76
C PHE A 80 -3.94 -7.25 5.11
N CYS A 81 -3.07 -7.20 4.11
CA CYS A 81 -1.64 -7.05 4.33
C CYS A 81 -1.24 -5.65 4.79
N ARG A 82 -1.97 -4.58 4.41
CA ARG A 82 -1.52 -3.20 4.67
C ARG A 82 -2.45 -2.34 5.48
N VAL A 83 -3.77 -2.47 5.32
CA VAL A 83 -4.74 -1.57 5.96
C VAL A 83 -5.28 -2.17 7.26
N ALA A 84 -5.64 -3.44 7.24
CA ALA A 84 -6.19 -4.14 8.40
C ALA A 84 -5.19 -4.20 9.57
N ILE A 85 -3.89 -4.28 9.28
CA ILE A 85 -2.81 -4.37 10.28
C ILE A 85 -2.55 -3.04 11.01
N ILE A 86 -2.94 -1.89 10.43
CA ILE A 86 -2.71 -0.56 11.01
C ILE A 86 -3.29 -0.45 12.43
N PRO A 87 -4.60 -0.69 12.67
CA PRO A 87 -5.18 -0.56 14.02
C PRO A 87 -4.55 -1.53 15.03
N PHE A 88 -4.21 -2.76 14.62
CA PHE A 88 -3.54 -3.70 15.51
C PHE A 88 -2.17 -3.20 15.92
N TYR A 89 -1.38 -2.72 14.95
CA TYR A 89 -0.04 -2.20 15.22
C TYR A 89 -0.08 -0.99 16.18
N TRP A 90 -0.94 -0.01 15.92
CA TRP A 90 -1.05 1.17 16.78
C TRP A 90 -1.62 0.85 18.16
N GLY A 91 -2.53 -0.13 18.25
CA GLY A 91 -3.01 -0.67 19.53
C GLY A 91 -1.89 -1.28 20.36
N TYR A 92 -1.00 -2.07 19.75
CA TYR A 92 0.18 -2.60 20.43
C TYR A 92 1.14 -1.50 20.87
N VAL A 93 1.45 -0.52 20.01
CA VAL A 93 2.33 0.61 20.39
C VAL A 93 1.75 1.40 21.55
N TYR A 94 0.44 1.67 21.54
CA TYR A 94 -0.24 2.36 22.64
C TYR A 94 -0.19 1.56 23.94
N HIS A 95 -0.38 0.24 23.86
CA HIS A 95 -0.31 -0.64 25.02
C HIS A 95 1.10 -0.67 25.65
N PHE A 96 2.15 -0.80 24.83
CA PHE A 96 3.54 -0.72 25.33
C PHE A 96 3.88 0.67 25.89
N TYR A 97 3.34 1.74 25.29
CA TYR A 97 3.47 3.10 25.80
C TYR A 97 2.82 3.27 27.16
N ALA A 98 1.60 2.76 27.34
CA ALA A 98 0.87 2.84 28.60
C ALA A 98 1.53 2.04 29.73
N GLN A 99 2.19 0.92 29.40
CA GLN A 99 2.87 0.08 30.39
C GLN A 99 4.27 0.56 30.77
N GLY A 100 4.84 1.54 30.05
CA GLY A 100 6.22 1.99 30.27
C GLY A 100 7.29 0.96 29.91
N SER A 101 6.89 -0.22 29.43
CA SER A 101 7.74 -1.35 29.07
C SER A 101 8.32 -1.20 27.66
N PHE A 102 8.69 0.02 27.25
CA PHE A 102 9.40 0.15 25.99
C PHE A 102 10.76 -0.54 26.12
N PRO A 103 11.12 -1.42 25.18
CA PRO A 103 12.45 -1.99 25.18
C PRO A 103 13.48 -0.86 25.08
N ASP A 104 14.70 -1.11 25.57
CA ASP A 104 15.84 -0.21 25.39
C ASP A 104 16.08 -0.02 23.88
N ILE A 105 15.45 1.01 23.32
CA ILE A 105 15.57 1.44 21.94
C ILE A 105 16.21 2.81 22.00
N ASP A 106 17.22 3.03 21.18
CA ASP A 106 17.76 4.37 20.97
C ASP A 106 16.62 5.32 20.58
N ARG A 107 16.36 6.32 21.43
CA ARG A 107 15.33 7.34 21.22
C ARG A 107 15.30 7.91 19.78
N PRO A 108 16.43 8.26 19.13
CA PRO A 108 16.40 8.74 17.75
C PRO A 108 15.91 7.68 16.76
N LEU A 109 16.32 6.43 16.92
CA LEU A 109 15.89 5.32 16.08
C LEU A 109 14.38 5.08 16.21
N TYR A 110 13.86 5.13 17.44
CA TYR A 110 12.42 5.01 17.70
C TYR A 110 11.60 6.06 16.93
N TYR A 111 11.97 7.34 17.03
CA TYR A 111 11.24 8.41 16.33
C TYR A 111 11.30 8.24 14.81
N VAL A 112 12.47 7.95 14.24
CA VAL A 112 12.63 7.71 12.79
C VAL A 112 11.72 6.58 12.32
N MET A 113 11.65 5.48 13.07
CA MET A 113 10.80 4.34 12.73
C MET A 113 9.31 4.64 12.91
N LEU A 114 8.93 5.38 13.95
CA LEU A 114 7.55 5.78 14.20
C LEU A 114 7.03 6.70 13.09
N TYR A 115 7.76 7.78 12.78
CA TYR A 115 7.38 8.70 11.71
C TYR A 115 7.43 8.04 10.32
N GLY A 116 8.44 7.21 10.07
CA GLY A 116 8.50 6.39 8.86
C GLY A 116 7.27 5.49 8.72
N ARG A 117 6.87 4.83 9.80
CA ARG A 117 5.68 3.97 9.81
C ARG A 117 4.38 4.75 9.53
N VAL A 118 4.17 5.90 10.17
CA VAL A 118 3.01 6.77 9.90
C VAL A 118 2.95 7.18 8.43
N PHE A 119 4.10 7.51 7.85
CA PHE A 119 4.20 7.87 6.43
C PHE A 119 3.76 6.72 5.52
N PHE A 120 4.25 5.50 5.75
CA PHE A 120 3.85 4.33 4.97
C PHE A 120 2.38 3.96 5.16
N ASP A 121 1.87 4.02 6.38
CA ASP A 121 0.46 3.73 6.69
C ASP A 121 -0.46 4.70 5.93
N THR A 122 -0.14 6.00 5.95
CA THR A 122 -0.91 7.04 5.23
C THR A 122 -0.89 6.80 3.72
N LEU A 123 0.28 6.49 3.16
CA LEU A 123 0.42 6.20 1.74
C LEU A 123 -0.36 4.95 1.34
N ASN A 124 -0.31 3.90 2.15
CA ASN A 124 -1.05 2.65 1.90
C ASN A 124 -2.56 2.89 1.94
N VAL A 125 -3.07 3.62 2.92
CA VAL A 125 -4.50 3.99 2.99
C VAL A 125 -4.90 4.82 1.76
N PHE A 126 -4.09 5.80 1.36
CA PHE A 126 -4.34 6.59 0.16
C PHE A 126 -4.48 5.73 -1.10
N TRP A 127 -3.55 4.79 -1.31
CA TRP A 127 -3.60 3.87 -2.46
C TRP A 127 -4.79 2.92 -2.39
N PHE A 128 -5.13 2.42 -1.20
CA PHE A 128 -6.31 1.59 -1.00
C PHE A 128 -7.59 2.34 -1.37
N CYS A 129 -7.79 3.56 -0.86
CA CYS A 129 -8.95 4.39 -1.21
C CYS A 129 -9.04 4.62 -2.72
N LYS A 130 -7.91 4.86 -3.40
CA LYS A 130 -7.86 5.04 -4.85
C LYS A 130 -8.24 3.77 -5.61
N MET A 131 -7.75 2.62 -5.15
CA MET A 131 -8.06 1.31 -5.73
C MET A 131 -9.55 0.97 -5.58
N THR A 132 -10.11 1.15 -4.37
CA THR A 132 -11.51 0.90 -4.09
C THR A 132 -12.42 1.82 -4.90
N ARG A 133 -12.10 3.12 -5.00
CA ARG A 133 -12.86 4.06 -5.85
C ARG A 133 -12.86 3.65 -7.32
N TYR A 134 -11.72 3.16 -7.84
CA TYR A 134 -11.64 2.67 -9.21
C TYR A 134 -12.49 1.42 -9.41
N PHE A 135 -12.46 0.49 -8.46
CA PHE A 135 -13.25 -0.74 -8.48
C PHE A 135 -14.75 -0.45 -8.45
N VAL A 136 -15.20 0.39 -7.50
CA VAL A 136 -16.59 0.86 -7.37
C VAL A 136 -17.06 1.52 -8.65
N ARG A 137 -16.27 2.43 -9.24
CA ARG A 137 -16.64 3.10 -10.49
C ARG A 137 -16.75 2.16 -11.69
N LYS A 138 -15.97 1.09 -11.73
CA LYS A 138 -15.95 0.17 -12.88
C LYS A 138 -17.01 -0.93 -12.78
N LEU A 139 -17.37 -1.35 -11.56
CA LEU A 139 -18.30 -2.47 -11.32
C LEU A 139 -19.69 -2.03 -10.88
N ILE A 140 -19.81 -0.95 -10.11
CA ILE A 140 -21.09 -0.51 -9.52
C ILE A 140 -21.75 0.58 -10.37
N LEU A 141 -20.97 1.37 -11.12
CA LEU A 141 -21.48 2.36 -12.06
C LEU A 141 -21.28 1.86 -13.50
N PRO A 142 -22.20 1.04 -14.05
CA PRO A 142 -22.23 0.84 -15.49
C PRO A 142 -22.46 2.21 -16.13
N LYS A 143 -21.70 2.50 -17.20
CA LYS A 143 -21.86 3.71 -18.03
C LYS A 143 -23.36 3.99 -18.18
N ALA A 144 -23.83 5.14 -17.66
CA ALA A 144 -25.11 5.67 -18.09
C ALA A 144 -25.08 5.76 -19.63
N ASN A 145 -26.06 5.14 -20.26
CA ASN A 145 -26.18 4.99 -21.70
C ASN A 145 -25.91 6.30 -22.43
N HIS A 146 -24.87 6.34 -23.27
CA HIS A 146 -24.93 7.19 -24.45
C HIS A 146 -25.82 6.44 -25.47
N GLN A 147 -27.13 6.60 -25.32
CA GLN A 147 -28.04 6.51 -26.46
C GLN A 147 -27.80 7.77 -27.29
N GLU A 148 -27.09 7.64 -28.40
CA GLU A 148 -27.22 8.62 -29.48
C GLU A 148 -28.66 8.50 -30.02
N PRO A 149 -29.44 9.59 -30.06
CA PRO A 149 -30.75 9.54 -30.70
C PRO A 149 -30.55 9.36 -32.20
N THR A 150 -31.12 8.27 -32.71
CA THR A 150 -31.38 8.03 -34.14
C THR A 150 -31.98 9.30 -34.74
N GLN A 151 -31.25 9.96 -35.63
CA GLN A 151 -31.79 10.99 -36.51
C GLN A 151 -32.07 10.33 -37.86
N ILE A 152 -33.32 10.50 -38.27
CA ILE A 152 -34.01 9.99 -39.45
C ILE A 152 -33.48 10.67 -40.71
#